data_AF-A0A1E5P1S0-F1
#
_entry.id   AF-A0A1E5P1S0-F1
#
_cell.length_a   1.000
_cell.length_b   1.000
_cell.length_c   1.000
_cell.angle_alpha   90.00
_cell.angle_beta   90.00
_cell.angle_gamma   90.00
#
_symmetry.space_group_name_H-M   'P 1'
#
loop_
_entity.id
_entity.type
_entity.pdbx_description
1 polymer ?
#
loop_
_entity_poly.entity_id
_entity_poly.type
_entity_poly.pdbx_seq_one_letter_code
_entity_poly.pdbx_strand_id
1 'polypeptide(L)' 'MTVEGREVVGYLCEQCAHAWNRPVEGDLEVYDIVRVDLPSTTLYGTVWQVEEDRAQVRGSGGQWLLWAERWRLILY' A
#
# COMPACT_ATOMS: atom_id res chain seq x y z
N MET A 1 9.26 -15.52 3.16
CA MET A 1 9.28 -15.52 4.64
C MET A 1 8.05 -14.74 5.07
N THR A 2 7.33 -15.18 6.10
CA THR A 2 6.10 -14.52 6.56
C THR A 2 6.24 -14.27 8.05
N VAL A 3 6.18 -13.01 8.45
CA VAL A 3 6.10 -12.59 9.86
C VAL A 3 4.72 -11.96 9.99
N GLU A 4 3.88 -12.53 10.86
CA GLU A 4 2.52 -12.03 11.13
C GLU A 4 1.62 -11.91 9.88
N GLY A 5 1.62 -12.92 9.00
CA GLY A 5 0.71 -12.99 7.86
C GLY A 5 0.97 -12.00 6.73
N ARG A 6 2.03 -11.17 6.82
CA ARG A 6 2.44 -10.25 5.75
C ARG A 6 3.61 -10.82 4.95
N GLU A 7 3.49 -10.75 3.64
CA GLU A 7 4.58 -11.12 2.74
C GLU A 7 5.77 -10.16 2.96
N VAL A 8 6.97 -10.70 3.12
CA VAL A 8 8.20 -9.90 3.26
C VAL A 8 9.21 -10.39 2.25
N VAL A 9 9.79 -9.46 1.49
CA VAL A 9 10.93 -9.74 0.62
C VAL A 9 12.19 -9.49 1.42
N GLY A 10 12.93 -10.56 1.69
CA GLY A 10 14.22 -10.52 2.35
C GLY A 10 15.32 -10.25 1.33
N TYR A 11 16.15 -9.24 1.61
CA TYR A 11 17.36 -8.95 0.87
C TYR A 11 18.56 -9.28 1.75
N LEU A 12 19.43 -10.17 1.27
CA LEU A 12 20.71 -10.48 1.89
C LEU A 12 21.80 -9.82 1.05
N CYS A 13 22.62 -8.95 1.65
CA CYS A 13 23.85 -8.54 1.01
C CYS A 13 24.90 -9.63 1.21
N GLU A 14 25.30 -10.29 0.13
CA GLU A 14 26.32 -11.35 0.13
C GLU A 14 27.72 -10.84 0.51
N GLN A 15 27.97 -9.52 0.42
CA GLN A 15 29.27 -8.92 0.74
C GLN A 15 29.43 -8.55 2.23
N CYS A 16 28.36 -8.22 2.95
CA CYS A 16 28.45 -7.82 4.36
C CYS A 16 27.58 -8.65 5.31
N ALA A 17 26.91 -9.69 4.80
CA ALA A 17 26.00 -10.57 5.53
C ALA A 17 24.86 -9.86 6.28
N HIS A 18 24.61 -8.59 5.98
CA HIS A 18 23.43 -7.89 6.49
C HIS A 18 22.19 -8.37 5.76
N ALA A 19 21.18 -8.71 6.54
CA ALA A 19 19.84 -8.99 6.06
C ALA A 19 18.95 -7.76 6.33
N TRP A 20 18.25 -7.30 5.30
CA TRP A 20 17.15 -6.34 5.43
C TRP A 20 15.88 -7.03 4.97
N ASN A 21 14.83 -6.91 5.78
CA ASN A 21 13.50 -7.30 5.36
C ASN A 21 12.79 -6.02 4.93
N ARG A 22 12.46 -5.90 3.66
CA ARG A 22 11.47 -4.92 3.25
C ARG A 22 10.11 -5.58 3.53
N PRO A 23 9.23 -4.97 4.34
CA PRO A 23 7.81 -5.31 4.24
C PRO A 23 7.46 -5.23 2.76
N VAL A 24 6.99 -6.32 2.16
CA VAL A 24 6.15 -6.09 0.99
C VAL A 24 5.02 -5.29 1.61
N GLU A 25 4.84 -4.05 1.16
CA GLU A 25 3.60 -3.34 1.46
C GLU A 25 2.52 -4.35 1.09
N GLY A 26 1.91 -4.92 2.14
CA GLY A 26 1.05 -6.08 2.00
C GLY A 26 0.05 -5.77 0.90
N ASP A 27 -0.31 -6.80 0.13
CA ASP A 27 -1.35 -6.64 -0.88
C ASP A 27 -2.44 -5.73 -0.35
N LEU A 28 -2.56 -4.57 -0.98
CA LEU A 28 -3.49 -3.53 -0.57
C LEU A 28 -4.84 -4.24 -0.40
N GLU A 29 -5.43 -4.23 0.80
CA GLU A 29 -6.66 -4.99 1.06
C GLU A 29 -7.88 -4.06 0.98
N VAL A 30 -9.02 -4.63 0.60
CA VAL A 30 -10.28 -3.89 0.68
C VAL A 30 -10.54 -3.56 2.15
N TYR A 31 -10.90 -2.30 2.41
CA TYR A 31 -11.09 -1.66 3.71
C TYR A 31 -9.82 -1.15 4.42
N ASP A 32 -8.63 -1.27 3.82
CA ASP A 32 -7.44 -0.61 4.34
C ASP A 32 -7.59 0.91 4.34
N ILE A 33 -6.99 1.56 5.34
CA ILE A 33 -6.91 3.02 5.40
C ILE A 33 -5.63 3.44 4.68
N VAL A 34 -5.78 4.28 3.67
CA VAL A 34 -4.67 4.73 2.82
C VAL A 34 -4.63 6.24 2.70
N ARG A 35 -3.41 6.74 2.55
CA ARG A 35 -3.13 8.07 2.03
C ARG A 35 -2.85 7.98 0.54
N VAL A 36 -3.56 8.78 -0.24
CA VAL A 36 -3.39 8.92 -1.69
C VAL A 36 -2.64 10.21 -1.96
N ASP A 37 -1.42 10.11 -2.47
CA ASP A 37 -0.63 11.27 -2.87
C ASP A 37 -0.92 11.62 -4.34
N LEU A 38 -1.72 12.67 -4.57
CA LEU A 38 -1.98 13.23 -5.89
C LEU A 38 -1.06 14.44 -6.15
N PRO A 39 -0.78 14.79 -7.42
CA PRO A 39 0.08 15.92 -7.74
C PRO A 39 -0.39 17.26 -7.15
N SER A 40 -1.70 17.43 -6.93
CA SER A 40 -2.30 18.67 -6.45
C SER A 40 -2.73 18.63 -4.98
N THR A 41 -2.83 17.45 -4.38
CA THR A 41 -3.37 17.29 -3.02
C THR A 41 -3.07 15.91 -2.45
N THR A 42 -3.11 15.78 -1.14
CA THR A 42 -3.08 14.49 -0.46
C THR A 42 -4.46 14.19 0.09
N LEU A 43 -4.99 13.02 -0.21
CA LEU A 43 -6.30 12.57 0.26
C LEU A 43 -6.15 11.38 1.19
N TYR A 44 -7.03 11.26 2.17
CA TYR A 44 -7.11 10.10 3.04
C TYR A 44 -8.44 9.41 2.79
N GLY A 45 -8.40 8.08 2.72
CA GLY A 45 -9.59 7.30 2.44
C GLY A 45 -9.42 5.83 2.76
N THR A 46 -10.45 5.08 2.43
CA THR A 46 -10.53 3.64 2.62
C THR A 46 -10.52 2.95 1.27
N VAL A 47 -9.71 1.91 1.13
CA VAL A 47 -9.67 1.09 -0.07
C VAL A 47 -11.00 0.37 -0.24
N TRP A 48 -11.55 0.43 -1.44
CA TRP A 48 -12.85 -0.16 -1.76
C TRP A 48 -12.75 -1.28 -2.80
N GLN A 49 -11.78 -1.18 -3.71
CA GLN A 49 -11.50 -2.19 -4.71
C GLN A 49 -10.02 -2.18 -5.03
N VAL A 50 -9.44 -3.33 -5.36
CA VAL A 50 -8.02 -3.48 -5.65
C VAL A 50 -7.89 -4.23 -6.96
N GLU A 51 -7.10 -3.65 -7.86
CA GLU A 51 -6.63 -4.28 -9.10
C GLU A 51 -5.10 -4.47 -9.00
N GLU A 52 -4.53 -5.07 -10.05
CA GLU A 52 -3.11 -5.46 -10.09
C GLU A 52 -2.18 -4.25 -9.95
N ASP A 53 -2.49 -3.13 -10.59
CA ASP A 53 -1.65 -1.91 -10.66
C ASP A 53 -2.26 -0.67 -9.99
N ARG A 54 -3.56 -0.72 -9.65
CA ARG A 54 -4.31 0.41 -9.07
C ARG A 54 -5.31 -0.06 -8.04
N ALA A 55 -5.71 0.83 -7.15
CA ALA A 55 -6.82 0.57 -6.23
C ALA A 55 -7.80 1.75 -6.22
N GLN A 56 -9.05 1.42 -5.97
CA GLN A 56 -10.12 2.38 -5.78
C GLN A 56 -10.18 2.76 -4.31
N VAL A 57 -10.11 4.06 -4.05
CA VAL A 57 -10.17 4.64 -2.71
C VAL A 57 -11.42 5.47 -2.57
N ARG A 58 -12.12 5.27 -1.47
CA ARG A 58 -13.31 6.00 -1.08
C ARG A 58 -12.97 6.97 0.04
N GLY A 59 -13.29 8.25 -0.15
CA GLY A 59 -13.10 9.27 0.88
C GLY A 59 -13.97 9.05 2.12
N SER A 60 -13.51 9.56 3.26
CA SER A 60 -14.28 9.55 4.51
C SER A 60 -15.67 10.17 4.30
N GLY A 61 -16.72 9.48 4.77
CA GLY A 61 -18.11 9.89 4.54
C GLY A 61 -18.64 9.64 3.13
N GLY A 62 -17.88 8.96 2.26
CA GLY A 62 -18.31 8.58 0.92
C GLY A 62 -18.47 9.74 -0.06
N GLN A 63 -17.83 10.88 0.22
CA GLN A 63 -17.97 12.10 -0.60
C GLN A 63 -17.29 12.01 -1.97
N TRP A 64 -16.33 11.10 -2.14
CA TRP A 64 -15.66 10.85 -3.41
C TRP A 64 -15.18 9.41 -3.51
N LEU A 65 -14.96 8.96 -4.74
CA LEU A 65 -14.45 7.65 -5.11
C LEU A 65 -13.45 7.84 -6.25
N LEU A 66 -12.21 7.38 -6.08
CA LEU A 66 -11.12 7.64 -7.00
C LEU A 66 -10.29 6.38 -7.24
N TRP A 67 -9.88 6.15 -8.48
CA TRP A 67 -8.82 5.18 -8.79
C TRP A 67 -7.44 5.84 -8.66
N ALA A 68 -6.56 5.20 -7.89
CA ALA A 68 -5.18 5.64 -7.71
C ALA A 68 -4.22 4.47 -7.96
N GLU A 69 -3.11 4.76 -8.61
CA GLU A 69 -2.04 3.79 -8.85
C GLU A 69 -1.47 3.31 -7.51
N ARG A 70 -1.18 2.01 -7.39
CA ARG A 70 -0.77 1.38 -6.11
C ARG A 70 0.46 2.04 -5.48
N TRP A 71 1.40 2.50 -6.31
CA TRP A 71 2.62 3.17 -5.84
C TRP A 71 2.38 4.59 -5.30
N ARG A 72 1.17 5.16 -5.46
CA ARG A 72 0.76 6.44 -4.86
C ARG A 72 -0.05 6.25 -3.57
N LEU A 73 -0.32 5.00 -3.20
CA LEU A 73 -1.08 4.65 -2.01
C LEU A 73 -0.10 4.26 -0.91
N ILE A 74 -0.25 4.90 0.23
CA ILE A 74 0.55 4.63 1.42
C ILE A 74 -0.40 4.13 2.49
N LEU A 75 -0.19 2.89 2.94
CA LEU A 75 -0.96 2.27 4.02
C LEU A 75 -0.69 2.98 5.34
N TYR A 76 -1.76 3.18 6.13
CA TYR A 76 -1.73 3.85 7.44
C TYR A 76 -2.19 2.92 8.57
#